data_AF-A0A5D2F6Z0-F1
#
_entry.id   AF-A0A5D2F6Z0-F1
#
_cell.length_a   1.000
_cell.length_b   1.000
_cell.length_c   1.000
_cell.angle_alpha   90.00
_cell.angle_beta   90.00
_cell.angle_gamma   90.00
#
_symmetry.space_group_name_H-M   'P 1'
#
loop_
_entity.id
_entity.type
_entity.pdbx_description
1 polymer ?
#
loop_
_entity_poly.entity_id
_entity_poly.type
_entity_poly.pdbx_seq_one_letter_code
_entity_poly.pdbx_strand_id
1 'polypeptide(L)'
;MQAKELDRLIDDRWKEMEVHGEANQTLRMKLSRLKCSLKKWNKISFGNLDHRIRLIENEVEDVDKRGDISVMTEEDVNRGKKTTGELWKLNRSREILWRQKCKVDWERRP
;
A
#
# COMPACT_ATOMS: atom_id res chain seq x y z
N MET A 1 13.03 3.56 -3.21
CA MET A 1 12.68 4.97 -2.89
C MET A 1 11.85 5.09 -1.61
N GLN A 2 10.80 4.29 -1.40
CA GLN A 2 9.88 4.47 -0.25
C GLN A 2 10.48 4.23 1.14
N ALA A 3 11.49 3.37 1.30
CA ALA A 3 12.13 3.13 2.61
C ALA A 3 12.88 4.36 3.14
N LYS A 4 13.56 5.12 2.27
CA LYS A 4 14.27 6.35 2.64
C LYS A 4 13.31 7.49 2.99
N GLU A 5 12.14 7.51 2.38
CA GLU A 5 11.08 8.48 2.65
C GLU A 5 10.39 8.22 3.99
N LEU A 6 10.21 6.93 4.34
CA LEU A 6 9.74 6.51 5.66
C LEU A 6 10.70 6.92 6.77
N ASP A 7 12.01 6.66 6.60
CA ASP A 7 13.03 7.04 7.60
C ASP A 7 13.04 8.55 7.85
N ARG A 8 13.00 9.37 6.79
CA ARG A 8 12.91 10.82 6.92
C ARG A 8 11.66 11.26 7.68
N LEU A 9 10.50 10.70 7.33
CA LEU A 9 9.24 11.03 7.99
C LEU A 9 9.25 10.67 9.48
N ILE A 10 9.90 9.57 9.85
CA ILE A 10 10.06 9.18 11.26
C ILE A 10 10.96 10.18 11.98
N ASP A 11 12.12 10.51 11.41
CA ASP A 11 13.07 11.45 12.01
C ASP A 11 12.48 12.85 12.19
N ASP A 12 11.85 13.39 11.15
CA ASP A 12 11.24 14.72 11.18
C ASP A 12 10.13 14.77 12.24
N ARG A 13 9.22 13.80 12.23
CA ARG A 13 8.13 13.73 13.21
C ARG A 13 8.62 13.49 14.63
N TRP A 14 9.69 12.72 14.83
CA TRP A 14 10.22 12.44 16.15
C TRP A 14 10.86 13.68 16.80
N LYS A 15 11.53 14.51 15.99
CA LYS A 15 12.17 15.76 16.40
C LYS A 15 11.16 16.89 16.63
N GLU A 16 10.14 17.00 15.78
CA GLU A 16 9.06 18.01 15.91
C GLU A 16 8.16 17.78 17.13
N MET A 17 8.13 16.57 17.70
CA MET A 17 7.28 16.28 18.85
C MET A 17 7.88 16.81 20.15
N GLU A 18 7.38 17.97 20.59
CA GLU A 18 7.48 18.37 21.99
C GLU A 18 6.38 17.70 22.81
N VAL A 19 6.80 17.01 23.88
CA VAL A 19 5.89 16.36 24.82
C VAL A 19 6.45 16.58 26.22
N HIS A 20 5.61 17.12 27.09
CA HIS A 20 5.95 17.41 28.47
C HIS A 20 5.31 16.37 29.40
N GLY A 21 6.06 15.89 30.39
CA GLY A 21 5.62 14.88 31.35
C GLY A 21 6.79 14.02 31.85
N GLU A 22 6.50 13.10 32.76
CA GLU A 22 7.45 12.10 33.23
C GLU A 22 7.95 11.25 32.04
N ALA A 23 9.22 10.83 32.06
CA ALA A 23 9.89 10.22 30.92
C ALA A 23 9.10 9.06 30.27
N ASN A 24 8.46 8.22 31.10
CA ASN A 24 7.62 7.10 30.65
C ASN A 24 6.35 7.55 29.93
N GLN A 25 5.70 8.61 30.40
CA GLN A 25 4.49 9.16 29.78
C GLN A 25 4.83 9.87 28.47
N THR A 26 5.93 10.63 28.46
CA THR A 26 6.46 11.31 27.28
C THR A 26 6.79 10.33 26.16
N LEU A 27 7.47 9.23 26.46
CA LEU A 27 7.79 8.18 25.47
C LEU A 27 6.52 7.53 24.91
N ARG A 28 5.56 7.15 25.76
CA ARG A 28 4.28 6.55 25.32
C ARG A 28 3.50 7.50 24.40
N MET A 29 3.47 8.78 24.73
CA MET A 29 2.81 9.81 23.91
C MET A 29 3.52 10.02 22.56
N LYS A 30 4.85 10.10 22.54
CA LYS A 30 5.62 10.18 21.29
C LYS A 30 5.37 8.98 20.38
N LEU A 31 5.43 7.77 20.92
CA LEU A 31 5.16 6.54 20.16
C LEU A 31 3.73 6.49 19.62
N SER A 32 2.74 6.93 20.40
CA SER A 32 1.34 6.98 19.96
C SER A 32 1.13 7.98 18.81
N ARG A 33 1.72 9.16 18.91
CA ARG A 33 1.68 10.20 17.85
C ARG A 33 2.41 9.74 16.59
N LEU A 34 3.57 9.09 16.74
CA LEU A 34 4.32 8.53 15.62
C LEU A 34 3.50 7.44 14.91
N LYS A 35 2.88 6.53 15.67
CA LYS A 35 1.98 5.49 15.13
C LYS A 35 0.83 6.10 14.31
N CYS A 36 0.25 7.21 14.76
CA CYS A 36 -0.81 7.89 14.02
C CYS A 36 -0.30 8.48 12.69
N SER A 37 0.87 9.13 12.73
CA SER A 37 1.53 9.69 11.54
C SER A 37 1.87 8.61 10.52
N LEU A 38 2.40 7.46 10.98
CA LEU A 38 2.69 6.30 10.15
C LEU A 38 1.43 5.69 9.53
N LYS A 39 0.33 5.61 10.28
CA LYS A 39 -0.97 5.16 9.72
C LYS A 39 -1.45 6.07 8.59
N LYS A 40 -1.33 7.40 8.75
CA LYS A 40 -1.69 8.37 7.71
C LYS A 40 -0.80 8.22 6.48
N TRP A 41 0.52 8.17 6.67
CA TRP A 41 1.46 7.96 5.58
C TRP A 41 1.23 6.63 4.86
N ASN A 42 0.94 5.56 5.59
CA ASN A 42 0.61 4.27 5.02
C ASN A 42 -0.69 4.34 4.19
N LYS A 43 -1.74 5.01 4.68
CA LYS A 43 -2.97 5.22 3.90
C LYS A 43 -2.72 6.03 2.61
N ILE A 44 -1.85 7.03 2.64
CA ILE A 44 -1.55 7.85 1.46
C ILE A 44 -0.70 7.05 0.47
N SER A 45 0.34 6.38 0.95
CA SER A 45 1.30 5.65 0.12
C SER A 45 0.76 4.32 -0.41
N PHE A 46 0.05 3.56 0.43
CA PHE A 46 -0.52 2.25 0.08
C PHE A 46 -2.01 2.29 -0.27
N GLY A 47 -2.80 3.22 0.28
CA GLY A 47 -4.19 3.39 -0.16
C GLY A 47 -4.29 3.89 -1.60
N ASN A 48 -3.27 4.61 -2.08
CA ASN A 48 -3.13 4.93 -3.50
C ASN A 48 -2.74 3.69 -4.35
N LEU A 49 -2.08 2.68 -3.77
CA LEU A 49 -1.84 1.40 -4.45
C LEU A 49 -3.15 0.63 -4.64
N ASP A 50 -4.01 0.52 -3.62
CA ASP A 50 -5.32 -0.14 -3.79
C ASP A 50 -6.20 0.60 -4.82
N HIS A 51 -6.13 1.93 -4.86
CA HIS A 51 -6.83 2.73 -5.87
C HIS A 51 -6.26 2.50 -7.28
N ARG A 52 -4.92 2.49 -7.42
CA ARG A 52 -4.25 2.15 -8.69
C ARG A 52 -4.56 0.73 -9.15
N ILE A 53 -4.62 -0.23 -8.23
CA ILE A 53 -4.99 -1.61 -8.55
C ILE A 53 -6.40 -1.64 -9.13
N ARG A 54 -7.37 -0.98 -8.50
CA ARG A 54 -8.74 -0.90 -9.04
C ARG A 54 -8.82 -0.19 -10.38
N LEU A 55 -8.02 0.85 -10.57
CA LEU A 55 -7.97 1.57 -11.85
C LEU A 55 -7.46 0.63 -12.97
N ILE A 56 -6.41 -0.15 -12.69
CA ILE A 56 -5.86 -1.14 -13.61
C ILE A 56 -6.84 -2.30 -13.82
N GLU A 57 -7.51 -2.79 -12.78
CA GLU A 57 -8.56 -3.81 -12.87
C GLU A 57 -9.70 -3.34 -13.78
N ASN A 58 -10.15 -2.09 -13.61
CA ASN A 58 -11.16 -1.50 -14.48
C ASN A 58 -10.66 -1.36 -15.93
N GLU A 59 -9.42 -0.94 -16.15
CA GLU A 59 -8.86 -0.81 -17.50
C GLU A 59 -8.76 -2.18 -18.21
N VAL A 60 -8.39 -3.23 -17.47
CA VAL A 60 -8.39 -4.61 -17.98
C VAL A 60 -9.79 -5.05 -18.36
N GLU A 61 -10.77 -4.84 -17.49
CA GLU A 61 -12.18 -5.19 -17.77
C GLU A 61 -12.71 -4.47 -19.01
N ASP A 62 -12.31 -3.21 -19.20
CA ASP A 62 -12.67 -2.38 -20.34
C ASP A 62 -12.02 -2.85 -21.65
N VAL A 63 -10.81 -3.40 -21.59
CA VAL A 63 -10.11 -4.02 -22.72
C VAL A 63 -10.72 -5.37 -23.08
N ASP A 64 -11.05 -6.22 -22.10
CA ASP A 64 -11.74 -7.50 -22.34
C ASP A 64 -13.11 -7.28 -23.01
N LYS A 65 -13.89 -6.29 -22.52
CA LYS A 65 -15.18 -5.90 -23.14
C LYS A 65 -15.04 -5.42 -24.58
N ARG A 66 -13.92 -4.78 -24.94
CA ARG A 66 -13.63 -4.34 -26.32
C ARG A 66 -13.12 -5.48 -27.20
N GLY A 67 -12.41 -6.45 -26.62
CA GLY A 67 -11.98 -7.68 -27.29
C GLY A 67 -13.15 -8.60 -27.68
N ASP A 68 -14.20 -8.65 -26.87
CA ASP A 68 -15.45 -9.39 -27.20
C ASP A 68 -16.20 -8.82 -28.42
N ILE A 69 -15.90 -7.58 -28.84
CA ILE A 69 -16.62 -6.85 -29.90
C ILE A 69 -15.81 -6.76 -31.21
N SER A 70 -14.50 -7.04 -31.22
CA SER A 70 -13.64 -6.81 -32.39
C SER A 70 -12.58 -7.89 -32.64
N VAL A 71 -12.14 -8.04 -33.89
CA VAL A 71 -11.07 -8.97 -34.28
C VAL A 71 -9.76 -8.51 -33.64
N MET A 72 -9.33 -9.26 -32.63
CA MET A 72 -8.22 -8.93 -31.73
C MET A 72 -6.87 -8.93 -32.47
N THR A 73 -6.16 -7.80 -32.45
CA THR A 73 -4.85 -7.63 -33.08
C THR A 73 -3.74 -8.25 -32.23
N GLU A 74 -2.62 -8.64 -32.84
CA GLU A 74 -1.48 -9.27 -32.14
C GLU A 74 -0.88 -8.36 -31.04
N GLU A 75 -0.98 -7.05 -31.24
CA GLU A 75 -0.58 -6.02 -30.27
C GLU A 75 -1.48 -6.00 -29.03
N ASP A 76 -2.79 -6.22 -29.18
CA ASP A 76 -3.75 -6.30 -28.07
C ASP A 76 -3.50 -7.54 -27.21
N VAL A 77 -3.18 -8.66 -27.86
CA VAL A 77 -2.80 -9.91 -27.17
C VAL A 77 -1.51 -9.71 -26.37
N ASN A 78 -0.51 -9.02 -26.93
CA ASN A 78 0.75 -8.79 -26.24
C ASN A 78 0.60 -7.80 -25.07
N ARG A 79 -0.23 -6.77 -25.25
CA ARG A 79 -0.62 -5.84 -24.18
C ARG A 79 -1.37 -6.58 -23.07
N GLY A 80 -2.32 -7.44 -23.41
CA GLY A 80 -3.05 -8.30 -22.45
C GLY A 80 -2.10 -9.14 -21.61
N LYS A 81 -1.17 -9.87 -22.24
CA LYS A 81 -0.15 -10.67 -21.54
C LYS A 81 0.68 -9.85 -20.56
N LYS A 82 1.11 -8.64 -20.97
CA LYS A 82 1.87 -7.74 -20.10
C LYS A 82 1.03 -7.30 -18.90
N THR A 83 -0.21 -6.89 -19.13
CA THR A 83 -1.12 -6.43 -18.08
C THR A 83 -1.47 -7.56 -17.12
N THR A 84 -1.73 -8.78 -17.61
CA THR A 84 -1.94 -9.97 -16.76
C THR A 84 -0.71 -10.30 -15.91
N GLY A 85 0.50 -10.15 -16.46
CA GLY A 85 1.74 -10.34 -15.72
C GLY A 85 1.94 -9.31 -14.60
N GLU A 86 1.58 -8.06 -14.85
CA GLU A 86 1.59 -7.00 -13.83
C GLU A 86 0.53 -7.24 -12.74
N LEU A 87 -0.67 -7.67 -13.14
CA LEU A 87 -1.75 -8.02 -12.22
C LEU A 87 -1.37 -9.18 -11.30
N TRP A 88 -0.69 -10.21 -11.83
CA TRP A 88 -0.14 -11.30 -11.02
C TRP A 88 0.86 -10.82 -9.97
N LYS A 89 1.77 -9.91 -10.33
CA LYS A 89 2.76 -9.34 -9.39
C LYS A 89 2.07 -8.52 -8.29
N LEU A 90 1.05 -7.75 -8.65
CA LEU A 90 0.26 -6.96 -7.70
C LEU A 90 -0.51 -7.87 -6.75
N ASN A 91 -1.19 -8.90 -7.26
CA ASN A 91 -1.97 -9.82 -6.44
C ASN A 91 -1.07 -10.62 -5.48
N ARG A 92 0.13 -11.03 -5.93
CA ARG A 92 1.12 -11.68 -5.07
C ARG A 92 1.60 -10.75 -3.95
N SER A 93 1.85 -9.48 -4.26
CA SER A 93 2.24 -8.48 -3.26
C SER A 93 1.12 -8.23 -2.24
N ARG A 94 -0.14 -8.20 -2.71
CA ARG A 94 -1.34 -8.09 -1.88
C ARG A 94 -1.49 -9.29 -0.95
N GLU A 95 -1.27 -10.51 -1.43
CA GLU A 95 -1.30 -11.74 -0.63
C GLU A 95 -0.24 -11.71 0.48
N ILE A 96 1.00 -11.32 0.16
CA ILE A 96 2.09 -11.19 1.15
C ILE A 96 1.72 -10.18 2.24
N LEU A 97 1.20 -9.00 1.84
CA LEU A 97 0.77 -7.97 2.78
C LEU A 97 -0.38 -8.45 3.68
N TRP A 98 -1.33 -9.20 3.12
CA TRP A 98 -2.42 -9.83 3.88
C TRP A 98 -1.89 -10.83 4.90
N ARG A 99 -0.97 -11.72 4.52
CA ARG A 99 -0.34 -12.67 5.45
C ARG A 99 0.39 -11.94 6.59
N GLN A 100 1.11 -10.87 6.28
CA GLN A 100 1.77 -10.03 7.30
C GLN A 100 0.76 -9.38 8.25
N LYS A 101 -0.34 -8.82 7.73
CA LYS A 101 -1.41 -8.23 8.56
C LYS A 101 -2.08 -9.27 9.45
N CYS A 102 -2.48 -10.41 8.89
CA CYS A 102 -3.02 -11.52 9.67
C CYS A 102 -2.03 -11.97 10.75
N LYS A 103 -0.72 -11.98 10.44
CA LYS A 103 0.32 -12.32 11.41
C LYS A 103 0.29 -11.37 12.62
N VAL A 104 0.25 -10.08 12.34
CA VAL A 104 0.19 -9.03 13.37
C VAL A 104 -1.14 -9.03 14.13
N ASP A 105 -2.24 -9.46 13.50
CA ASP A 105 -3.56 -9.51 14.13
C ASP A 105 -3.76 -10.75 15.04
N TRP A 106 -3.15 -11.90 14.76
CA TRP A 106 -3.21 -13.04 15.70
C TRP A 106 -2.36 -12.80 16.95
N GLU A 107 -1.21 -12.13 16.82
CA GLU A 107 -0.37 -11.71 17.95
C GLU A 107 -1.05 -10.62 18.82
N ARG A 108 -2.15 -10.03 18.34
CA ARG A 108 -2.93 -8.99 19.03
C ARG A 108 -4.24 -9.47 19.64
N ARG A 109 -4.62 -10.74 19.47
CA ARG A 109 -5.80 -11.27 20.18
C ARG A 109 -5.46 -11.44 21.67
N PRO A 110 -6.33 -10.99 22.59
CA PRO A 110 -6.14 -11.13 24.03
C PRO A 110 -6.16 -12.60 24.48
#